data_AF-A0A226DJ43-F1
#
_entry.id   AF-A0A226DJ43-F1
#
_cell.length_a   1.000
_cell.length_b   1.000
_cell.length_c   1.000
_cell.angle_alpha   90.00
_cell.angle_beta   90.00
_cell.angle_gamma   90.00
#
_symmetry.space_group_name_H-M   'P 1'
#
loop_
_entity.id
_entity.type
_entity.pdbx_description
1 polymer ?
#
loop_
_entity_poly.entity_id
_entity_poly.type
_entity_poly.pdbx_seq_one_letter_code
_entity_poly.pdbx_strand_id
1 'polypeptide(L)'
;MLFKTILIFAIALSTVESVLQEIYIFKEPSCQGDGLLFRSKQSALTTYQQTFIDAMQSIRVLGFWTGYSTPEFQPEELLNKHDYTGTCSNYSASGLKSLRFMGQIDTSTAFISLYNGTPGTDAFSGDEKIVTRASSDFSFTPTGVIISNAANWTGYENADFTGRAICFRSSTPGLTTFDLMTDSRVVKSVVKGCIS
;
A
#
# COMPACT_ATOMS: atom_id res chain seq x y z
N MET A 1 -6.80 7.45 45.51
CA MET A 1 -7.53 7.20 44.24
C MET A 1 -6.84 7.85 43.03
N LEU A 2 -6.26 9.05 43.13
CA LEU A 2 -5.57 9.74 42.02
C LEU A 2 -4.40 8.95 41.37
N PHE A 3 -3.62 8.21 42.17
CA PHE A 3 -2.44 7.46 41.69
C PHE A 3 -2.78 6.27 40.77
N LYS A 4 -3.97 5.65 40.92
CA LYS A 4 -4.40 4.55 40.04
C LYS A 4 -4.79 5.05 38.65
N THR A 5 -5.39 6.24 38.56
CA THR A 5 -5.82 6.85 37.31
C THR A 5 -4.63 7.30 36.45
N ILE A 6 -3.57 7.81 37.07
CA ILE A 6 -2.34 8.23 36.37
C ILE A 6 -1.59 7.01 35.80
N LEU A 7 -1.54 5.90 36.54
CA LEU A 7 -0.87 4.67 36.08
C LEU A 7 -1.58 4.04 34.87
N ILE A 8 -2.92 4.04 34.85
CA ILE A 8 -3.72 3.53 33.72
C ILE A 8 -3.48 4.38 32.46
N PHE A 9 -3.37 5.71 32.61
CA PHE A 9 -3.10 6.61 31.49
C PHE A 9 -1.67 6.42 30.94
N ALA A 10 -0.68 6.20 31.80
CA ALA A 10 0.70 5.93 31.39
C ALA A 10 0.88 4.57 30.68
N ILE A 11 0.11 3.55 31.06
CA ILE A 11 0.10 2.24 30.38
C ILE A 11 -0.67 2.30 29.04
N ALA A 12 -1.72 3.13 28.95
CA ALA A 12 -2.45 3.35 27.70
C ALA A 12 -1.64 4.13 26.64
N LEU A 13 -0.66 4.93 27.07
CA LEU A 13 0.24 5.66 26.17
C LEU A 13 1.41 4.82 25.65
N SER A 14 1.68 3.64 26.23
CA SER A 14 2.93 2.90 25.98
C SER A 14 2.88 1.85 24.86
N THR A 15 1.79 1.72 24.10
CA THR A 15 1.70 0.69 23.03
C THR A 15 0.96 1.14 21.78
N VAL A 16 1.12 2.40 21.36
CA VAL A 16 0.83 2.74 19.96
C VAL A 16 2.10 2.42 19.16
N GLU A 17 2.29 1.15 18.83
CA GLU A 17 3.24 0.74 17.80
C GLU A 17 2.66 1.18 16.45
N SER A 18 2.91 2.42 16.04
CA SER A 18 2.60 2.83 14.67
C SER A 18 3.61 2.17 13.74
N VAL A 19 3.17 1.17 13.00
CA VAL A 19 4.02 0.57 11.97
C VAL A 19 4.24 1.61 10.86
N LEU A 20 5.50 1.82 10.46
CA LEU A 20 5.94 3.00 9.70
C LEU A 20 6.38 2.60 8.28
N GLN A 21 5.66 3.01 7.23
CA GLN A 21 6.15 2.93 5.84
C GLN A 21 7.03 4.13 5.60
N GLU A 22 8.22 3.90 5.07
CA GLU A 22 9.17 4.96 4.77
C GLU A 22 9.80 4.74 3.41
N ILE A 23 9.96 5.83 2.68
CA ILE A 23 10.89 5.87 1.57
C ILE A 23 11.74 7.11 1.71
N TYR A 24 13.05 6.88 1.82
CA TYR A 24 14.06 7.91 1.83
C TYR A 24 14.69 7.97 0.44
N ILE A 25 14.77 9.19 -0.09
CA ILE A 25 15.41 9.49 -1.38
C ILE A 25 16.66 10.30 -1.09
N PHE A 26 17.79 9.92 -1.69
CA PHE A 26 19.08 10.58 -1.50
C PHE A 26 19.63 11.10 -2.83
N LYS A 27 20.34 12.22 -2.77
CA LYS A 27 20.95 12.86 -3.94
C LYS A 27 22.29 12.26 -4.35
N GLU A 28 22.87 11.39 -3.52
CA GLU A 28 24.11 10.68 -3.79
C GLU A 28 23.90 9.16 -3.78
N PRO A 29 24.82 8.37 -4.39
CA PRO A 29 24.77 6.92 -4.31
C PRO A 29 24.93 6.40 -2.88
N SER A 30 24.50 5.15 -2.64
CA SER A 30 24.69 4.42 -1.39
C SER A 30 24.07 5.12 -0.17
N CYS A 31 22.97 5.84 -0.38
CA CYS A 31 22.20 6.55 0.63
C CYS A 31 23.03 7.56 1.43
N GLN A 32 23.89 8.27 0.71
CA GLN A 32 24.72 9.34 1.25
C GLN A 32 24.16 10.72 0.90
N GLY A 33 24.73 11.76 1.52
CA GLY A 33 24.40 13.15 1.25
C GLY A 33 23.01 13.56 1.72
N ASP A 34 22.49 14.64 1.13
CA ASP A 34 21.17 15.18 1.44
C ASP A 34 20.06 14.18 1.06
N GLY A 35 19.11 14.00 1.97
CA GLY A 35 17.98 13.09 1.79
C GLY A 35 16.63 13.68 2.15
N LEU A 36 15.58 13.13 1.54
CA LEU A 36 14.17 13.47 1.77
C LEU A 36 13.38 12.21 2.13
N LEU A 37 12.64 12.28 3.24
CA LEU A 37 11.82 11.18 3.75
C LEU A 37 10.35 11.39 3.45
N PHE A 38 9.70 10.36 2.90
CA PHE A 38 8.27 10.26 2.82
C PHE A 38 7.73 9.17 3.75
N ARG A 39 6.72 9.55 4.54
CA ARG A 39 5.95 8.66 5.43
C ARG A 39 4.47 8.59 5.06
N SER A 40 4.07 9.38 4.08
CA SER A 40 2.70 9.50 3.60
C SER A 40 2.68 9.48 2.09
N LYS A 41 1.55 9.07 1.54
CA LYS A 41 1.29 9.12 0.10
C LYS A 41 1.35 10.57 -0.38
N GLN A 42 1.96 10.78 -1.53
CA GLN A 42 2.10 12.06 -2.20
C GLN A 42 1.42 11.94 -3.57
N SER A 43 0.21 12.46 -3.70
CA SER A 43 -0.48 12.52 -4.99
C SER A 43 0.22 13.46 -5.97
N ALA A 44 1.05 14.39 -5.49
CA ALA A 44 1.91 15.21 -6.33
C ALA A 44 3.23 15.51 -5.60
N LEU A 45 4.35 15.41 -6.32
CA LEU A 45 5.70 15.70 -5.84
C LEU A 45 6.25 17.03 -6.35
N THR A 46 5.39 17.90 -6.89
CA THR A 46 5.79 19.18 -7.52
C THR A 46 6.71 20.02 -6.64
N THR A 47 6.43 20.08 -5.34
CA THR A 47 7.25 20.80 -4.34
C THR A 47 8.70 20.29 -4.24
N TYR A 48 8.93 19.01 -4.50
CA TYR A 48 10.22 18.34 -4.30
C TYR A 48 10.94 18.02 -5.62
N GLN A 49 10.27 18.26 -6.75
CA GLN A 49 10.67 17.76 -8.05
C GLN A 49 12.12 18.10 -8.40
N GLN A 50 12.43 19.39 -8.43
CA GLN A 50 13.72 19.87 -8.91
C GLN A 50 14.86 19.63 -7.90
N THR A 51 14.54 19.70 -6.60
CA THR A 51 15.57 19.66 -5.55
C THR A 51 15.99 18.23 -5.20
N PHE A 52 15.03 17.30 -5.16
CA PHE A 52 15.25 15.93 -4.70
C PHE A 52 14.92 14.88 -5.74
N ILE A 53 13.77 14.97 -6.42
CA ILE A 53 13.32 13.88 -7.30
C ILE A 53 14.18 13.78 -8.56
N ASP A 54 14.43 14.89 -9.25
CA ASP A 54 15.22 14.89 -10.48
C ASP A 54 16.72 14.66 -10.20
N ALA A 55 17.15 14.89 -8.96
CA ALA A 55 18.54 14.74 -8.52
C ALA A 55 18.81 13.42 -7.76
N MET A 56 17.81 12.53 -7.64
CA MET A 56 17.96 11.32 -6.84
C MET A 56 18.95 10.33 -7.47
N GLN A 57 19.77 9.70 -6.62
CA GLN A 57 20.75 8.68 -7.04
C GLN A 57 20.67 7.39 -6.21
N SER A 58 20.04 7.43 -5.05
CA SER A 58 19.75 6.22 -4.27
C SER A 58 18.50 6.36 -3.42
N ILE A 59 17.95 5.22 -3.01
CA ILE A 59 16.77 5.15 -2.16
C ILE A 59 16.96 4.11 -1.05
N ARG A 60 16.26 4.32 0.05
CA ARG A 60 16.08 3.35 1.14
C ARG A 60 14.58 3.18 1.38
N VAL A 61 14.09 1.94 1.29
CA VAL A 61 12.65 1.64 1.33
C VAL A 61 12.34 0.75 2.53
N LEU A 62 11.31 1.13 3.29
CA LEU A 62 10.68 0.32 4.31
C LEU A 62 9.18 0.22 4.01
N GLY A 63 8.70 -0.99 3.77
CA GLY A 63 7.35 -1.28 3.30
C GLY A 63 7.30 -1.55 1.79
N PHE A 64 6.12 -1.38 1.21
CA PHE A 64 5.89 -1.57 -0.23
C PHE A 64 5.47 -0.23 -0.84
N TRP A 65 6.36 0.35 -1.65
CA TRP A 65 6.17 1.63 -2.31
C TRP A 65 6.10 1.49 -3.82
N THR A 66 5.17 2.26 -4.40
CA THR A 66 5.01 2.42 -5.84
C THR A 66 5.00 3.90 -6.20
N GLY A 67 5.69 4.24 -7.27
CA GLY A 67 5.83 5.60 -7.77
C GLY A 67 5.52 5.70 -9.26
N TYR A 68 4.94 6.83 -9.65
CA TYR A 68 4.35 7.04 -10.99
C TYR A 68 4.93 8.27 -11.68
N SER A 69 5.03 8.23 -13.01
CA SER A 69 5.43 9.37 -13.85
C SER A 69 4.36 10.48 -13.94
N THR A 70 3.17 10.23 -13.37
CA THR A 70 2.01 11.10 -13.42
C THR A 70 1.50 11.41 -12.00
N PRO A 71 0.83 12.56 -11.78
CA PRO A 71 0.16 12.86 -10.52
C PRO A 71 -0.97 11.87 -10.21
N GLU A 72 -1.47 11.91 -8.97
CA GLU A 72 -2.66 11.19 -8.51
C GLU A 72 -2.61 9.67 -8.69
N PHE A 73 -1.41 9.10 -8.66
CA PHE A 73 -1.19 7.65 -8.81
C PHE A 73 -1.77 7.08 -10.10
N GLN A 74 -1.80 7.92 -11.15
CA GLN A 74 -2.20 7.53 -12.49
C GLN A 74 -1.18 6.55 -13.10
N PRO A 75 -1.60 5.72 -14.08
CA PRO A 75 -0.75 4.69 -14.66
C PRO A 75 0.54 5.24 -15.28
N GLU A 76 1.51 4.34 -15.50
CA GLU A 76 2.94 4.56 -15.81
C GLU A 76 3.82 4.53 -14.55
N GLU A 77 4.00 3.32 -14.04
CA GLU A 77 4.86 2.99 -12.91
C GLU A 77 6.34 3.23 -13.27
N LEU A 78 7.03 4.00 -12.44
CA LEU A 78 8.47 4.21 -12.52
C LEU A 78 9.22 3.48 -11.40
N LEU A 79 8.59 3.37 -10.22
CA LEU A 79 9.17 2.78 -9.02
C LEU A 79 8.24 1.70 -8.49
N ASN A 80 8.79 0.52 -8.21
CA ASN A 80 8.10 -0.57 -7.53
C ASN A 80 9.10 -1.30 -6.63
N LYS A 81 9.01 -1.02 -5.33
CA LYS A 81 9.99 -1.48 -4.35
C LYS A 81 9.29 -1.96 -3.09
N HIS A 82 9.61 -3.19 -2.70
CA HIS A 82 9.17 -3.77 -1.45
C HIS A 82 10.40 -4.22 -0.66
N ASP A 83 10.57 -3.70 0.55
CA ASP A 83 11.64 -4.10 1.45
C ASP A 83 11.20 -3.86 2.90
N TYR A 84 11.37 -4.86 3.75
CA TYR A 84 10.98 -4.80 5.16
C TYR A 84 12.19 -4.59 6.09
N THR A 85 13.39 -4.47 5.53
CA THR A 85 14.65 -4.31 6.25
C THR A 85 15.22 -2.89 6.15
N GLY A 86 14.76 -2.09 5.17
CA GLY A 86 15.33 -0.77 4.95
C GLY A 86 16.70 -0.82 4.30
N THR A 87 16.92 -1.70 3.31
CA THR A 87 18.17 -1.78 2.56
C THR A 87 18.30 -0.59 1.62
N CYS A 88 19.52 -0.09 1.51
CA CYS A 88 19.87 0.96 0.56
C CYS A 88 20.10 0.39 -0.84
N SER A 89 19.65 1.09 -1.87
CA SER A 89 19.95 0.74 -3.26
C SER A 89 20.22 1.98 -4.12
N ASN A 90 21.20 1.90 -5.01
CA ASN A 90 21.41 2.90 -6.05
C ASN A 90 20.25 2.83 -7.04
N TYR A 91 19.57 3.95 -7.22
CA TYR A 91 18.34 4.01 -7.99
C TYR A 91 18.01 5.46 -8.35
N SER A 92 17.59 5.66 -9.59
CA SER A 92 17.18 6.95 -10.14
C SER A 92 15.85 6.81 -10.84
N ALA A 93 14.91 7.71 -10.56
CA ALA A 93 13.60 7.77 -11.22
C ALA A 93 13.30 9.22 -11.57
N SER A 94 14.09 9.77 -12.49
CA SER A 94 13.81 11.09 -13.05
C SER A 94 12.42 11.07 -13.69
N GLY A 95 11.60 12.07 -13.37
CA GLY A 95 10.22 12.13 -13.84
C GLY A 95 9.17 11.52 -12.90
N LEU A 96 9.54 10.96 -11.74
CA LEU A 96 8.58 10.59 -10.69
C LEU A 96 7.72 11.80 -10.28
N LYS A 97 6.40 11.69 -10.32
CA LYS A 97 5.42 12.77 -10.03
C LYS A 97 4.48 12.45 -8.88
N SER A 98 4.19 11.20 -8.61
CA SER A 98 3.44 10.78 -7.41
C SER A 98 4.03 9.51 -6.83
N LEU A 99 3.83 9.32 -5.52
CA LEU A 99 4.46 8.25 -4.76
C LEU A 99 3.54 7.81 -3.63
N ARG A 100 3.34 6.52 -3.48
CA ARG A 100 2.54 5.98 -2.38
C ARG A 100 3.08 4.65 -1.90
N PHE A 101 2.73 4.34 -0.67
CA PHE A 101 2.79 2.97 -0.22
C PHE A 101 1.52 2.20 -0.60
N MET A 102 1.67 0.89 -0.73
CA MET A 102 0.63 -0.06 -1.10
C MET A 102 0.09 -0.74 0.17
N GLY A 103 -1.24 -0.71 0.35
CA GLY A 103 -1.89 -1.27 1.53
C GLY A 103 -1.58 -0.53 2.84
N GLN A 104 -1.94 -1.13 3.96
CA GLN A 104 -1.46 -0.71 5.28
C GLN A 104 -0.22 -1.51 5.66
N ILE A 105 0.74 -0.89 6.34
CA ILE A 105 1.88 -1.62 6.88
C ILE A 105 1.61 -2.17 8.27
N ASP A 106 0.63 -1.61 9.00
CA ASP A 106 0.11 -2.27 10.17
C ASP A 106 -0.70 -3.48 9.72
N THR A 107 0.03 -4.59 9.60
CA THR A 107 -0.55 -5.87 9.25
C THR A 107 -1.05 -6.61 10.50
N SER A 108 -0.88 -6.07 11.72
CA SER A 108 -1.39 -6.68 12.96
C SER A 108 -2.89 -6.95 12.85
N THR A 109 -3.60 -6.09 12.12
CA THR A 109 -4.95 -6.35 11.64
C THR A 109 -4.92 -6.76 10.16
N ALA A 110 -5.25 -8.02 9.89
CA ALA A 110 -5.43 -8.49 8.53
C ALA A 110 -6.49 -7.67 7.77
N PHE A 111 -6.11 -7.17 6.60
CA PHE A 111 -6.92 -6.32 5.72
C PHE A 111 -6.88 -6.82 4.26
N ILE A 112 -7.77 -6.25 3.46
CA ILE A 112 -7.76 -6.29 1.99
C ILE A 112 -7.83 -4.86 1.46
N SER A 113 -6.93 -4.51 0.55
CA SER A 113 -6.93 -3.26 -0.22
C SER A 113 -7.41 -3.55 -1.63
N LEU A 114 -8.37 -2.76 -2.10
CA LEU A 114 -8.97 -2.84 -3.42
C LEU A 114 -8.57 -1.58 -4.19
N TYR A 115 -8.16 -1.73 -5.45
CA TYR A 115 -7.68 -0.63 -6.30
C TYR A 115 -8.51 -0.51 -7.58
N ASN A 116 -8.77 0.71 -8.07
CA ASN A 116 -9.36 0.97 -9.39
C ASN A 116 -8.30 1.39 -10.42
N GLY A 117 -7.26 0.57 -10.52
CA GLY A 117 -6.22 0.77 -11.50
C GLY A 117 -6.72 0.82 -12.94
N THR A 118 -5.83 1.24 -13.84
CA THR A 118 -6.15 1.40 -15.26
C THR A 118 -6.06 0.05 -15.98
N PRO A 119 -7.18 -0.43 -16.58
CA PRO A 119 -7.20 -1.69 -17.32
C PRO A 119 -6.11 -1.77 -18.39
N GLY A 120 -5.34 -2.86 -18.36
CA GLY A 120 -4.27 -3.10 -19.34
C GLY A 120 -2.99 -2.29 -19.13
N THR A 121 -2.89 -1.50 -18.05
CA THR A 121 -1.68 -0.74 -17.73
C THR A 121 -1.14 -1.02 -16.33
N ASP A 122 -1.93 -0.74 -15.29
CA ASP A 122 -1.53 -1.03 -13.91
C ASP A 122 -2.77 -1.32 -13.06
N ALA A 123 -2.94 -2.58 -12.64
CA ALA A 123 -4.05 -3.06 -11.82
C ALA A 123 -4.14 -2.37 -10.46
N PHE A 124 -3.02 -1.84 -9.97
CA PHE A 124 -2.91 -1.31 -8.63
C PHE A 124 -2.89 0.20 -8.59
N SER A 125 -2.90 0.92 -9.72
CA SER A 125 -3.00 2.40 -9.85
C SER A 125 -4.32 2.98 -9.26
N GLY A 126 -4.48 4.30 -9.22
CA GLY A 126 -5.74 4.96 -8.87
C GLY A 126 -6.11 5.01 -7.38
N ASP A 127 -7.40 5.10 -7.08
CA ASP A 127 -8.00 5.05 -5.75
C ASP A 127 -7.79 3.69 -5.06
N GLU A 128 -7.73 3.74 -3.74
CA GLU A 128 -7.62 2.57 -2.88
C GLU A 128 -8.74 2.56 -1.83
N LYS A 129 -9.36 1.40 -1.63
CA LYS A 129 -10.25 1.12 -0.50
C LYS A 129 -9.68 0.01 0.36
N ILE A 130 -9.41 0.32 1.62
CA ILE A 130 -8.99 -0.66 2.62
C ILE A 130 -10.20 -1.18 3.39
N VAL A 131 -10.26 -2.50 3.59
CA VAL A 131 -11.34 -3.20 4.31
C VAL A 131 -10.72 -4.19 5.30
N THR A 132 -11.23 -4.23 6.54
CA THR A 132 -10.68 -5.08 7.63
C THR A 132 -11.60 -6.23 8.05
N ARG A 133 -12.88 -6.21 7.62
CA ARG A 133 -13.86 -7.27 7.94
C ARG A 133 -14.69 -7.72 6.75
N ALA A 134 -15.56 -6.84 6.25
CA ALA A 134 -16.41 -7.07 5.10
C ALA A 134 -16.82 -5.72 4.51
N SER A 135 -17.03 -5.66 3.21
CA SER A 135 -17.56 -4.47 2.54
C SER A 135 -18.11 -4.82 1.16
N SER A 136 -19.09 -4.05 0.71
CA SER A 136 -19.63 -4.06 -0.66
C SER A 136 -19.72 -2.66 -1.27
N ASP A 137 -19.22 -1.66 -0.55
CA ASP A 137 -19.32 -0.25 -0.92
C ASP A 137 -17.93 0.32 -1.19
N PHE A 138 -17.44 0.03 -2.40
CA PHE A 138 -16.13 0.49 -2.85
C PHE A 138 -16.22 1.71 -3.78
N SER A 139 -17.40 2.08 -4.27
CA SER A 139 -17.64 3.14 -5.29
C SER A 139 -16.95 2.95 -6.66
N PHE A 140 -16.18 1.87 -6.85
CA PHE A 140 -15.52 1.52 -8.10
C PHE A 140 -15.46 0.01 -8.31
N THR A 141 -15.13 -0.44 -9.52
CA THR A 141 -14.85 -1.85 -9.83
C THR A 141 -13.36 -2.14 -9.59
N PRO A 142 -12.99 -3.00 -8.64
CA PRO A 142 -11.60 -3.30 -8.38
C PRO A 142 -10.91 -4.00 -9.56
N THR A 143 -9.70 -3.56 -9.88
CA THR A 143 -8.80 -4.19 -10.85
C THR A 143 -7.63 -4.89 -10.18
N GLY A 144 -7.27 -4.48 -8.96
CA GLY A 144 -6.17 -5.05 -8.19
C GLY A 144 -6.56 -5.24 -6.72
N VAL A 145 -6.02 -6.28 -6.12
CA VAL A 145 -6.25 -6.63 -4.72
C VAL A 145 -4.92 -6.86 -4.01
N ILE A 146 -4.77 -6.32 -2.81
CA ILE A 146 -3.66 -6.66 -1.92
C ILE A 146 -4.23 -7.12 -0.58
N ILE A 147 -3.83 -8.31 -0.11
CA ILE A 147 -4.19 -8.81 1.21
C ILE A 147 -2.96 -8.86 2.12
N SER A 148 -3.16 -8.71 3.42
CA SER A 148 -2.08 -8.77 4.40
C SER A 148 -2.11 -10.01 5.31
N ASN A 149 -0.92 -10.37 5.79
CA ASN A 149 -0.66 -11.28 6.91
C ASN A 149 -1.35 -12.65 6.83
N ALA A 150 -1.08 -13.39 5.75
CA ALA A 150 -1.61 -14.74 5.55
C ALA A 150 -3.15 -14.84 5.73
N ALA A 151 -3.85 -13.72 5.60
CA ALA A 151 -5.28 -13.69 5.73
C ALA A 151 -5.93 -14.27 4.48
N ASN A 152 -7.11 -14.84 4.67
CA ASN A 152 -7.93 -15.32 3.58
C ASN A 152 -9.11 -14.38 3.42
N TRP A 153 -9.51 -14.13 2.18
CA TRP A 153 -10.63 -13.27 1.84
C TRP A 153 -11.44 -13.90 0.72
N THR A 154 -12.76 -13.80 0.80
CA THR A 154 -13.67 -14.16 -0.29
C THR A 154 -14.16 -12.89 -0.96
N GLY A 155 -13.94 -12.77 -2.27
CA GLY A 155 -14.60 -11.78 -3.12
C GLY A 155 -15.77 -12.41 -3.87
N TYR A 156 -16.86 -11.66 -4.03
CA TYR A 156 -18.06 -12.07 -4.75
C TYR A 156 -18.32 -11.16 -5.94
N GLU A 157 -18.91 -11.70 -7.00
CA GLU A 157 -19.32 -10.92 -8.17
C GLU A 157 -20.49 -9.97 -7.90
N ASN A 158 -21.31 -10.23 -6.86
CA ASN A 158 -22.45 -9.41 -6.46
C ASN A 158 -22.20 -8.65 -5.14
N ALA A 159 -22.87 -7.50 -4.99
CA ALA A 159 -22.70 -6.62 -3.83
C ALA A 159 -23.30 -7.17 -2.52
N ASP A 160 -24.16 -8.17 -2.58
CA ASP A 160 -24.86 -8.78 -1.44
C ASP A 160 -24.18 -10.05 -0.91
N PHE A 161 -22.91 -10.26 -1.27
CA PHE A 161 -22.11 -11.45 -0.88
C PHE A 161 -22.62 -12.75 -1.51
N THR A 162 -23.14 -12.68 -2.73
CA THR A 162 -23.65 -13.82 -3.50
C THR A 162 -22.99 -13.97 -4.87
N GLY A 163 -23.34 -15.04 -5.59
CA GLY A 163 -22.81 -15.32 -6.92
C GLY A 163 -21.45 -16.04 -6.87
N ARG A 164 -20.72 -15.99 -7.99
CA ARG A 164 -19.39 -16.58 -8.10
C ARG A 164 -18.44 -16.00 -7.05
N ALA A 165 -17.84 -16.88 -6.26
CA ALA A 165 -16.89 -16.54 -5.22
C ALA A 165 -15.44 -16.81 -5.67
N ILE A 166 -14.54 -15.93 -5.28
CA ILE A 166 -13.10 -16.04 -5.50
C ILE A 166 -12.43 -15.98 -4.13
N CYS A 167 -11.61 -16.98 -3.82
CA CYS A 167 -10.87 -17.03 -2.58
C CYS A 167 -9.44 -16.50 -2.80
N PHE A 168 -9.14 -15.36 -2.19
CA PHE A 168 -7.80 -14.78 -2.09
C PHE A 168 -7.10 -15.38 -0.88
N ARG A 169 -6.01 -16.11 -1.11
CA ARG A 169 -5.22 -16.76 -0.06
C ARG A 169 -3.79 -16.27 -0.08
N SER A 170 -3.28 -15.91 1.08
CA SER A 170 -1.86 -15.68 1.29
C SER A 170 -1.30 -16.78 2.20
N SER A 171 -0.20 -17.40 1.79
CA SER A 171 0.52 -18.40 2.58
C SER A 171 1.77 -17.83 3.27
N THR A 172 2.09 -16.56 3.03
CA THR A 172 3.29 -15.90 3.52
C THR A 172 2.95 -14.69 4.40
N PRO A 173 3.74 -14.42 5.46
CA PRO A 173 3.68 -13.14 6.16
C PRO A 173 3.94 -11.96 5.19
N GLY A 174 3.34 -10.80 5.44
CA GLY A 174 3.48 -9.61 4.59
C GLY A 174 2.30 -9.38 3.65
N LEU A 175 2.56 -8.78 2.49
CA LEU A 175 1.54 -8.42 1.48
C LEU A 175 1.53 -9.41 0.33
N THR A 176 0.34 -9.77 -0.15
CA THR A 176 0.15 -10.62 -1.33
C THR A 176 -0.78 -9.91 -2.31
N THR A 177 -0.37 -9.82 -3.56
CA THR A 177 -1.08 -9.10 -4.62
C THR A 177 -1.83 -10.07 -5.54
N PHE A 178 -2.99 -9.64 -6.04
CA PHE A 178 -3.77 -10.33 -7.06
C PHE A 178 -4.20 -9.32 -8.12
N ASP A 179 -3.86 -9.62 -9.37
CA ASP A 179 -4.37 -8.90 -10.53
C ASP A 179 -5.73 -9.51 -10.92
N LEU A 180 -6.78 -8.69 -10.95
CA LEU A 180 -8.13 -9.12 -11.33
C LEU A 180 -8.39 -8.95 -12.84
N MET A 181 -7.54 -8.22 -13.56
CA MET A 181 -7.73 -7.88 -14.96
C MET A 181 -7.44 -9.08 -15.88
N THR A 182 -6.44 -9.90 -15.53
CA THR A 182 -5.97 -11.03 -16.36
C THR A 182 -7.05 -12.09 -16.61
N ASP A 183 -7.94 -12.28 -15.65
CA ASP A 183 -8.98 -13.32 -15.70
C ASP A 183 -10.41 -12.74 -15.83
N SER A 184 -10.54 -11.43 -16.11
CA SER A 184 -11.85 -10.73 -16.11
C SER A 184 -12.66 -10.97 -14.82
N ARG A 185 -11.96 -11.02 -13.67
CA ARG A 185 -12.58 -11.30 -12.37
C ARG A 185 -13.28 -10.04 -11.88
N VAL A 186 -14.58 -10.13 -11.66
CA VAL A 186 -15.37 -9.03 -11.09
C VAL A 186 -15.57 -9.27 -9.59
N VAL A 187 -15.23 -8.28 -8.78
CA VAL A 187 -15.43 -8.30 -7.32
C VAL A 187 -16.26 -7.08 -6.91
N LYS A 188 -17.45 -7.30 -6.35
CA LYS A 188 -18.37 -6.26 -5.85
C LYS A 188 -18.64 -6.32 -4.36
N SER A 189 -18.31 -7.43 -3.71
CA SER A 189 -18.24 -7.49 -2.24
C SER A 189 -17.10 -8.38 -1.79
N VAL A 190 -16.60 -8.14 -0.58
CA VAL A 190 -15.53 -8.91 0.05
C VAL A 190 -15.87 -9.19 1.51
N VAL A 191 -15.54 -10.39 1.98
CA VAL A 191 -15.64 -10.78 3.38
C VAL A 191 -14.37 -11.54 3.79
N LYS A 192 -13.94 -11.31 5.03
CA LYS A 192 -12.80 -12.01 5.61
C LYS A 192 -13.12 -13.50 5.80
N GLY A 193 -12.15 -14.34 5.47
CA GLY A 193 -12.27 -15.80 5.44
C GLY A 193 -12.56 -16.33 4.03
N CYS A 194 -12.14 -17.56 3.76
CA CYS A 194 -12.59 -18.31 2.60
C CYS A 194 -13.61 -19.35 3.02
N ILE A 195 -14.73 -19.40 2.30
CA ILE A 195 -15.70 -20.46 2.46
C ILE A 195 -15.14 -21.71 1.77
N SER A 196 -15.09 -22.83 2.50
CA SER A 196 -14.76 -24.16 2.00
C SER A 196 -15.95 -24.82 1.36
#